data_AF-A0A2H0S3Z5-F1
#
_entry.id   AF-A0A2H0S3Z5-F1
#
_cell.length_a   1.000
_cell.length_b   1.000
_cell.length_c   1.000
_cell.angle_alpha   90.00
_cell.angle_beta   90.00
_cell.angle_gamma   90.00
#
_symmetry.space_group_name_H-M   'P 1'
#
loop_
_entity.id
_entity.type
_entity.pdbx_description
1 polymer ?
#
loop_
_entity_poly.entity_id
_entity_poly.type
_entity_poly.pdbx_seq_one_letter_code
_entity_poly.pdbx_strand_id
1 'polypeptide(L)'
;MSNPFFIVAIAGAIGLFFVGFVFLRLRGRKLSGSVQKKLLAQWKSLEQIQDDLRRVLEADSILDSALGASGYSGSLAEKLKKAGPRFSDLNAVWAAHKLRNRIAHEPGMRVSKQESDRAVTALRRAFQDLC
;
A
#
# COMPACT_ATOMS: atom_id res chain seq x y z
N MET A 1 -23.74 -45.78 13.23
CA MET A 1 -23.12 -45.53 11.92
C MET A 1 -23.36 -44.06 11.60
N SER A 2 -22.33 -43.22 11.62
CA SER A 2 -22.48 -41.79 11.31
C SER A 2 -22.88 -41.63 9.84
N ASN A 3 -23.92 -40.83 9.58
CA ASN A 3 -24.45 -40.63 8.25
C ASN A 3 -23.39 -39.89 7.39
N PRO A 4 -22.90 -40.47 6.27
CA PRO A 4 -21.85 -39.86 5.46
C PRO A 4 -22.20 -38.44 4.98
N PHE A 5 -23.49 -38.12 4.81
CA PHE A 5 -23.96 -36.77 4.48
C PHE A 5 -23.63 -35.73 5.56
N PHE A 6 -23.65 -36.11 6.85
CA PHE A 6 -23.31 -35.21 7.95
C PHE A 6 -21.82 -34.83 7.95
N ILE A 7 -20.93 -35.78 7.62
CA ILE A 7 -19.48 -35.55 7.58
C ILE A 7 -19.13 -34.59 6.43
N VAL A 8 -19.74 -34.77 5.25
CA VAL A 8 -19.55 -33.89 4.10
C VAL A 8 -20.06 -32.46 4.38
N ALA A 9 -21.22 -32.33 5.04
CA ALA A 9 -21.77 -31.04 5.41
C ALA A 9 -20.88 -30.26 6.39
N ILE A 10 -20.32 -30.94 7.40
CA ILE A 10 -19.40 -30.33 8.38
C ILE A 10 -18.09 -29.89 7.70
N ALA A 11 -17.51 -30.74 6.85
CA ALA A 11 -16.30 -30.39 6.10
C ALA A 11 -16.51 -29.17 5.20
N GLY A 12 -17.67 -29.09 4.53
CA GLY A 12 -18.06 -27.92 3.72
C GLY A 12 -18.21 -26.64 4.55
N ALA A 13 -18.85 -26.72 5.72
CA ALA A 13 -19.00 -25.58 6.63
C ALA A 13 -17.65 -25.07 7.17
N ILE A 14 -16.73 -25.98 7.53
CA ILE A 14 -15.37 -25.63 7.97
C ILE A 14 -14.60 -24.94 6.84
N GLY A 15 -14.70 -25.46 5.60
CA GLY A 15 -14.07 -24.86 4.43
C GLY A 15 -14.56 -23.43 4.18
N LEU A 16 -15.89 -23.21 4.19
CA LEU A 16 -16.49 -21.88 4.03
C LEU A 16 -16.09 -20.93 5.16
N PHE A 17 -16.05 -21.41 6.40
CA PHE A 17 -15.57 -20.62 7.53
C PHE A 17 -14.10 -20.23 7.34
N PHE A 18 -13.23 -21.14 6.90
CA PHE A 18 -11.82 -20.87 6.69
C PHE A 18 -11.60 -19.86 5.55
N VAL A 19 -12.33 -20.01 4.45
CA VAL A 19 -12.30 -19.05 3.32
C VAL A 19 -12.81 -17.68 3.76
N GLY A 20 -13.93 -17.62 4.48
CA GLY A 20 -14.47 -16.37 5.02
C GLY A 20 -13.52 -15.72 6.02
N PHE A 21 -12.88 -16.51 6.89
CA PHE A 21 -11.90 -16.04 7.86
C PHE A 21 -10.63 -15.49 7.20
N VAL A 22 -10.12 -16.18 6.17
CA VAL A 22 -9.00 -15.68 5.35
C VAL A 22 -9.42 -14.41 4.61
N PHE A 23 -10.61 -14.36 4.01
CA PHE A 23 -11.12 -13.18 3.32
C PHE A 23 -11.26 -11.97 4.27
N LEU A 24 -11.75 -12.18 5.49
CA LEU A 24 -11.83 -11.17 6.54
C LEU A 24 -10.44 -10.67 6.97
N ARG A 25 -9.43 -11.54 6.99
CA ARG A 25 -8.03 -11.17 7.26
C ARG A 25 -7.36 -10.44 6.10
N LEU A 26 -7.75 -10.75 4.86
CA LEU A 26 -7.25 -10.09 3.65
C LEU A 26 -7.88 -8.70 3.43
N ARG A 27 -9.03 -8.44 4.04
CA ARG A 27 -9.66 -7.12 4.03
C ARG A 27 -8.86 -6.15 4.93
N GLY A 28 -7.89 -5.46 4.31
CA GLY A 28 -7.03 -4.49 5.00
C GLY A 28 -7.84 -3.42 5.75
N ARG A 29 -7.35 -3.01 6.92
CA ARG A 29 -8.03 -2.01 7.75
C ARG A 29 -7.94 -0.62 7.09
N LYS A 30 -9.03 0.15 7.14
CA LYS A 30 -9.00 1.56 6.75
C LYS A 30 -8.14 2.36 7.74
N LEU A 31 -7.58 3.47 7.27
CA LEU A 31 -6.84 4.41 8.11
C LEU A 31 -7.78 5.03 9.16
N SER A 32 -7.29 5.16 10.40
CA SER A 32 -7.97 5.98 11.41
C SER A 32 -8.01 7.45 10.99
N GLY A 33 -9.11 8.15 11.24
CA GLY A 33 -9.29 9.54 10.81
C GLY A 33 -8.21 10.50 11.32
N SER A 34 -7.68 10.29 12.53
CA SER A 34 -6.60 11.14 13.07
C SER A 34 -5.28 10.93 12.31
N VAL A 35 -4.96 9.67 12.00
CA VAL A 35 -3.77 9.31 11.22
C VAL A 35 -3.91 9.82 9.79
N GLN A 36 -5.06 9.61 9.16
CA GLN A 36 -5.34 10.11 7.82
C GLN A 36 -5.14 11.63 7.75
N LYS A 37 -5.67 12.40 8.72
CA LYS A 37 -5.50 13.85 8.77
C LYS A 37 -4.03 14.27 8.90
N LYS A 38 -3.24 13.56 9.71
CA LYS A 38 -1.80 13.80 9.85
C LYS A 38 -1.05 13.55 8.53
N LEU A 39 -1.30 12.41 7.88
CA LEU A 39 -0.64 12.05 6.62
C LEU A 39 -1.07 12.99 5.48
N LEU A 40 -2.33 13.43 5.45
CA LEU A 40 -2.80 14.46 4.51
C LEU A 40 -2.06 15.80 4.69
N ALA A 41 -1.79 16.20 5.94
CA ALA A 41 -1.00 17.40 6.19
C ALA A 41 0.44 17.26 5.67
N GLN A 42 1.04 16.07 5.80
CA GLN A 42 2.35 15.77 5.20
C GLN A 42 2.29 15.82 3.67
N TRP A 43 1.25 15.27 3.04
CA TRP A 43 1.05 15.38 1.60
C TRP A 43 0.95 16.84 1.14
N LYS A 44 0.27 17.70 1.88
CA LYS A 44 0.21 19.14 1.57
C LYS A 44 1.58 19.80 1.63
N SER A 45 2.44 19.38 2.56
CA SER A 45 3.80 19.92 2.67
C SER A 45 4.71 19.53 1.49
N LEU A 46 4.42 18.41 0.80
CA LEU A 46 5.16 18.01 -0.41
C LEU A 46 5.07 19.03 -1.55
N GLU A 47 3.96 19.77 -1.64
CA GLU A 47 3.74 20.78 -2.68
C GLU A 47 4.72 21.95 -2.56
N GLN A 48 5.34 22.13 -1.39
CA GLN A 48 6.33 23.18 -1.13
C GLN A 48 7.77 22.74 -1.42
N ILE A 49 7.99 21.44 -1.68
CA ILE A 49 9.32 20.91 -1.98
C ILE A 49 9.62 21.17 -3.46
N GLN A 50 10.69 21.92 -3.74
CA GLN A 50 11.12 22.19 -5.11
C GLN A 50 12.02 21.08 -5.69
N ASP A 51 12.67 20.30 -4.82
CA ASP A 51 13.56 19.20 -5.22
C ASP A 51 12.76 17.97 -5.65
N ASP A 52 12.84 17.65 -6.94
CA ASP A 52 12.14 16.54 -7.57
C ASP A 52 12.53 15.16 -7.00
N LEU A 53 13.78 14.96 -6.57
CA LEU A 53 14.23 13.69 -5.96
C LEU A 53 13.59 13.54 -4.57
N ARG A 54 13.66 14.61 -3.78
CA ARG A 54 13.12 14.63 -2.43
C ARG A 54 11.60 14.42 -2.41
N ARG A 55 10.87 14.99 -3.38
CA ARG A 55 9.41 14.77 -3.50
C ARG A 55 9.06 13.28 -3.61
N VAL A 56 9.81 12.50 -4.40
CA VAL A 56 9.57 11.06 -4.57
C VAL A 56 9.87 10.29 -3.28
N LEU A 57 10.99 10.60 -2.62
CA LEU A 57 11.40 9.97 -1.37
C LEU A 57 10.36 10.17 -0.26
N GLU A 58 9.91 11.42 -0.09
CA GLU A 58 8.95 11.79 0.95
C GLU A 58 7.55 11.23 0.65
N ALA A 59 7.11 11.25 -0.61
CA ALA A 59 5.85 10.62 -1.02
C ALA A 59 5.81 9.11 -0.73
N ASP A 60 6.91 8.40 -1.00
CA ASP A 60 7.05 6.96 -0.76
C ASP A 60 7.05 6.66 0.76
N SER A 61 7.72 7.50 1.55
CA SER A 61 7.72 7.43 3.03
C SER A 61 6.33 7.63 3.64
N ILE A 62 5.54 8.57 3.10
CA ILE A 62 4.15 8.78 3.56
C ILE A 62 3.29 7.56 3.23
N LEU A 63 3.44 6.96 2.04
CA LEU A 63 2.73 5.73 1.68
C LEU A 63 3.12 4.56 2.60
N ASP A 64 4.40 4.42 2.93
CA ASP A 64 4.88 3.37 3.84
C ASP A 64 4.28 3.52 5.25
N SER A 65 4.18 4.77 5.72
CA SER A 65 3.54 5.12 6.99
C SER A 65 2.04 4.83 6.98
N ALA A 66 1.36 5.12 5.86
CA ALA A 66 -0.06 4.81 5.68
C ALA A 66 -0.33 3.29 5.71
N LEU A 67 0.50 2.52 5.02
CA LEU A 67 0.42 1.06 5.04
C LEU A 67 0.70 0.49 6.43
N GLY A 68 1.72 1.01 7.12
CA GLY A 68 2.01 0.66 8.51
C GLY A 68 0.81 0.89 9.44
N ALA A 69 0.21 2.08 9.35
CA ALA A 69 -0.99 2.42 10.12
C ALA A 69 -2.22 1.59 9.75
N SER A 70 -2.29 1.06 8.52
CA SER A 70 -3.33 0.15 8.06
C SER A 70 -3.11 -1.30 8.50
N GLY A 71 -2.04 -1.58 9.26
CA GLY A 71 -1.73 -2.89 9.83
C GLY A 71 -0.80 -3.75 8.98
N TYR A 72 -0.19 -3.22 7.93
CA TYR A 72 0.79 -3.94 7.12
C TYR A 72 2.20 -3.80 7.71
N SER A 73 2.87 -4.93 7.89
CA SER A 73 4.23 -5.02 8.44
C SER A 73 5.26 -5.49 7.41
N GLY A 74 6.53 -5.16 7.68
CA GLY A 74 7.68 -5.46 6.83
C GLY A 74 8.21 -4.23 6.10
N SER A 75 9.07 -4.46 5.12
CA SER A 75 9.51 -3.45 4.15
C SER A 75 8.34 -2.93 3.32
N LEU A 76 8.50 -1.74 2.71
CA LEU A 76 7.48 -1.20 1.80
C LEU A 76 7.15 -2.19 0.67
N ALA A 77 8.15 -2.86 0.10
CA ALA A 77 7.96 -3.88 -0.91
C ALA A 77 7.04 -5.03 -0.44
N GLU A 78 7.22 -5.51 0.80
CA GLU A 78 6.36 -6.55 1.38
C GLU A 78 4.96 -6.02 1.68
N LYS A 79 4.84 -4.79 2.18
CA LYS A 79 3.55 -4.14 2.41
C LYS A 79 2.79 -3.99 1.09
N LEU A 80 3.44 -3.60 0.00
CA LEU A 80 2.82 -3.49 -1.33
C LEU A 80 2.35 -4.84 -1.87
N LYS A 81 3.12 -5.92 -1.69
CA LYS A 81 2.67 -7.28 -2.05
C LYS A 81 1.39 -7.66 -1.31
N LYS A 82 1.34 -7.41 0.00
CA LYS A 82 0.20 -7.75 0.87
C LYS A 82 -1.02 -6.86 0.60
N ALA A 83 -0.80 -5.57 0.38
CA ALA A 83 -1.84 -4.57 0.15
C ALA A 83 -2.25 -4.46 -1.33
N GLY A 84 -1.62 -5.21 -2.23
CA GLY A 84 -1.82 -5.15 -3.69
C GLY A 84 -3.28 -5.02 -4.14
N PRO A 85 -4.21 -5.86 -3.65
CA PRO A 85 -5.62 -5.80 -4.02
C PRO A 85 -6.35 -4.50 -3.62
N ARG A 86 -5.74 -3.64 -2.80
CA ARG A 86 -6.31 -2.35 -2.40
C ARG A 86 -6.05 -1.24 -3.39
N PHE A 87 -5.06 -1.39 -4.26
CA PHE A 87 -4.64 -0.32 -5.15
C PHE A 87 -5.31 -0.42 -6.51
N SER A 88 -5.81 0.71 -6.98
CA SER A 88 -6.38 0.87 -8.32
C SER A 88 -5.34 0.65 -9.43
N ASP A 89 -4.08 0.97 -9.17
CA ASP A 89 -2.96 0.77 -10.10
C ASP A 89 -1.68 0.37 -9.35
N LEU A 90 -1.59 -0.90 -8.97
CA LEU A 90 -0.42 -1.45 -8.27
C LEU A 90 0.87 -1.33 -9.11
N ASN A 91 0.79 -1.40 -10.44
CA ASN A 91 1.95 -1.35 -11.32
C ASN A 91 2.61 0.03 -11.28
N ALA A 92 1.82 1.11 -11.31
CA ALA A 92 2.33 2.46 -11.17
C ALA A 92 3.00 2.69 -9.80
N VAL A 93 2.44 2.12 -8.73
CA VAL A 93 3.03 2.20 -7.38
C VAL A 93 4.38 1.49 -7.32
N TRP A 94 4.49 0.30 -7.92
CA TRP A 94 5.78 -0.40 -8.02
C TRP A 94 6.80 0.36 -8.86
N ALA A 95 6.37 1.00 -9.95
CA ALA A 95 7.27 1.83 -10.76
C ALA A 95 7.82 3.01 -9.95
N ALA A 96 6.95 3.70 -9.20
CA ALA A 96 7.33 4.79 -8.31
C ALA A 96 8.29 4.33 -7.19
N HIS A 97 7.98 3.21 -6.54
CA HIS A 97 8.84 2.63 -5.49
C HIS A 97 10.22 2.22 -6.03
N LYS A 98 10.27 1.65 -7.24
CA LYS A 98 11.56 1.33 -7.90
C LYS A 98 12.35 2.60 -8.22
N LEU A 99 11.69 3.65 -8.72
CA LEU A 99 12.35 4.95 -8.92
C LEU A 99 12.94 5.47 -7.61
N ARG A 100 12.18 5.42 -6.51
CA ARG A 100 12.67 5.76 -5.17
C ARG A 100 13.92 4.96 -4.80
N ASN A 101 13.90 3.64 -5.01
CA ASN A 101 15.05 2.80 -4.66
C ASN A 101 16.29 3.17 -5.47
N ARG A 102 16.12 3.48 -6.76
CA ARG A 102 17.24 3.98 -7.57
C ARG A 102 17.78 5.31 -7.06
N ILE A 103 16.91 6.27 -6.70
CA ILE A 103 17.32 7.55 -6.09
C ILE A 103 18.18 7.32 -4.84
N ALA A 104 17.80 6.37 -3.99
CA ALA A 104 18.51 6.10 -2.75
C ALA A 104 19.84 5.34 -2.93
N HIS A 105 20.00 4.57 -4.01
CA HIS A 105 21.13 3.66 -4.19
C HIS A 105 22.09 4.05 -5.34
N GLU A 106 21.71 4.96 -6.24
CA GLU A 106 22.53 5.43 -7.37
C GLU A 106 23.01 6.88 -7.12
N PRO A 107 24.23 7.10 -6.60
CA PRO A 107 24.78 8.43 -6.39
C PRO A 107 24.86 9.22 -7.70
N GLY A 108 24.48 10.51 -7.66
CA GLY A 108 24.51 11.38 -8.84
C GLY A 108 23.36 11.17 -9.82
N MET A 109 22.39 10.31 -9.48
CA MET A 109 21.15 10.18 -10.24
C MET A 109 20.45 11.53 -10.41
N ARG A 110 19.92 11.74 -11.60
CA ARG A 110 18.96 12.82 -11.89
C ARG A 110 17.61 12.20 -12.21
N VAL A 111 16.56 12.84 -11.74
CA VAL A 111 15.18 12.52 -12.07
C VAL A 111 14.57 13.75 -12.71
N SER A 112 13.94 13.58 -13.86
CA SER A 112 13.23 14.69 -14.49
C SER A 112 11.99 15.04 -13.67
N LYS A 113 11.57 16.32 -13.74
CA LYS A 113 10.31 16.77 -13.14
C LYS A 113 9.13 15.89 -13.54
N GLN A 114 9.07 15.48 -14.80
CA GLN A 114 8.01 14.60 -15.31
C GLN A 114 8.02 13.22 -14.65
N GLU A 115 9.19 12.61 -14.44
CA GLU A 115 9.30 11.33 -13.74
C GLU A 115 8.91 11.46 -12.26
N SER A 116 9.35 12.54 -11.61
CA SER A 116 8.97 12.87 -10.23
C SER A 116 7.46 13.05 -10.10
N ASP A 117 6.85 13.88 -10.95
CA ASP A 117 5.40 14.14 -10.94
C ASP A 117 4.58 12.87 -11.19
N ARG A 118 5.02 12.01 -12.12
CA ARG A 118 4.37 10.71 -12.38
C ARG A 118 4.44 9.80 -11.16
N ALA A 119 5.62 9.68 -10.54
CA ALA A 119 5.81 8.85 -9.36
C ALA A 119 5.01 9.35 -8.15
N VAL A 120 5.07 10.66 -7.87
CA VAL A 120 4.32 11.31 -6.79
C VAL A 120 2.81 11.14 -7.01
N THR A 121 2.33 11.26 -8.25
CA THR A 121 0.91 11.06 -8.58
C THR A 121 0.47 9.62 -8.32
N ALA A 122 1.28 8.63 -8.72
CA ALA A 122 1.01 7.22 -8.46
C ALA A 122 0.95 6.93 -6.95
N LEU A 123 1.91 7.45 -6.19
CA LEU A 123 1.95 7.30 -4.72
C LEU A 123 0.76 8.01 -4.04
N ARG A 124 0.34 9.17 -4.56
CA ARG A 124 -0.83 9.91 -4.04
C ARG A 124 -2.14 9.15 -4.27
N ARG A 125 -2.33 8.56 -5.46
CA ARG A 125 -3.48 7.68 -5.73
C ARG A 125 -3.48 6.47 -4.79
N ALA A 126 -2.34 5.82 -4.62
CA ALA A 126 -2.20 4.70 -3.71
C ALA A 126 -2.58 5.07 -2.27
N PHE A 127 -2.17 6.27 -1.82
CA PHE A 127 -2.57 6.78 -0.51
C PHE A 127 -4.09 7.01 -0.41
N GLN A 128 -4.72 7.54 -1.47
CA GLN A 128 -6.18 7.73 -1.53
C GLN A 128 -6.93 6.40 -1.46
N ASP A 129 -6.44 5.35 -2.12
CA ASP A 129 -7.02 4.01 -2.10
C ASP A 129 -7.00 3.36 -0.68
N LEU A 130 -6.13 3.84 0.21
CA LEU A 130 -6.05 3.36 1.60
C LEU A 130 -7.02 4.06 2.57
N CYS A 131 -7.52 5.23 2.19
CA CYS A 131 -8.48 6.03 2.96
C CYS A 131 -9.90 5.45 2.87
#